data_AF-A0A5B2Z8X8-F1
#
_entry.id   AF-A0A5B2Z8X8-F1
#
_cell.length_a   1.000
_cell.length_b   1.000
_cell.length_c   1.000
_cell.angle_alpha   90.00
_cell.angle_beta   90.00
_cell.angle_gamma   90.00
#
_symmetry.space_group_name_H-M   'P 1'
#
loop_
_entity.id
_entity.type
_entity.pdbx_description
1 polymer ?
#
loop_
_entity_poly.entity_id
_entity_poly.type
_entity_poly.pdbx_seq_one_letter_code
_entity_poly.pdbx_strand_id
1 'polypeptide(L)'
;MFHRDVAEVTKIVENSHRYLQIAFAQELLLYCISNNISFTELREALNTKWNVDILEPRDGISGQDLPKDTKMFINYSNTIKSEIIKL
;
A
#
# COMPACT_ATOMS: atom_id res chain seq x y z
N MET A 1 20.28 3.24 -22.65
CA MET A 1 19.56 3.94 -21.58
C MET A 1 18.07 3.84 -21.91
N PHE A 2 17.37 2.84 -21.36
CA PHE A 2 15.94 2.67 -21.62
C PHE A 2 15.19 3.77 -20.86
N HIS A 3 14.69 4.79 -21.56
CA HIS A 3 13.63 5.64 -21.03
C HIS A 3 12.38 4.77 -20.98
N ARG A 4 11.90 4.43 -19.77
CA ARG A 4 10.57 3.86 -19.61
C ARG A 4 9.56 4.98 -19.83
N ASP A 5 8.53 4.71 -20.61
CA ASP A 5 7.48 5.68 -20.86
C ASP A 5 6.73 5.98 -19.57
N VAL A 6 6.32 7.25 -19.40
CA VAL A 6 5.57 7.70 -18.22
C VAL A 6 4.34 6.81 -17.97
N ALA A 7 3.69 6.33 -19.03
CA ALA A 7 2.55 5.43 -18.94
C ALA A 7 2.88 4.09 -18.24
N GLU A 8 4.05 3.50 -18.51
CA GLU A 8 4.48 2.25 -17.88
C GLU A 8 4.75 2.47 -16.40
N VAL A 9 5.46 3.55 -16.06
CA VAL A 9 5.78 3.89 -14.67
C VAL A 9 4.51 4.23 -13.88
N THR A 10 3.57 4.96 -14.47
CA THR A 10 2.29 5.31 -13.84
C THR A 10 1.55 4.07 -13.37
N LYS A 11 1.41 3.05 -14.24
CA LYS A 11 0.73 1.79 -13.88
C LYS A 11 1.41 1.11 -12.69
N ILE A 12 2.73 1.01 -12.71
CA ILE A 12 3.51 0.34 -11.66
C ILE A 12 3.36 1.10 -10.33
N VAL A 13 3.48 2.43 -10.35
CA VAL A 13 3.37 3.26 -9.15
C VAL A 13 1.95 3.22 -8.58
N GLU A 14 0.92 3.30 -9.42
CA GLU A 14 -0.48 3.23 -8.98
C GLU A 14 -0.81 1.89 -8.31
N ASN A 15 -0.40 0.78 -8.94
CA ASN A 15 -0.58 -0.56 -8.36
C ASN A 15 0.20 -0.74 -7.06
N SER A 16 1.41 -0.18 -6.97
CA SER A 16 2.21 -0.22 -5.74
C SER A 16 1.56 0.57 -4.61
N HIS A 17 1.08 1.79 -4.90
CA HIS A 17 0.36 2.62 -3.94
C HIS A 17 -0.89 1.90 -3.41
N ARG A 18 -1.70 1.35 -4.32
CA ARG A 18 -2.91 0.60 -3.95
C ARG A 18 -2.59 -0.64 -3.11
N TYR A 19 -1.55 -1.40 -3.48
CA TYR A 19 -1.10 -2.56 -2.70
C TYR A 19 -0.75 -2.15 -1.26
N LEU A 20 0.06 -1.10 -1.10
CA LEU A 20 0.49 -0.63 0.23
C LEU A 20 -0.68 -0.16 1.08
N GLN A 21 -1.64 0.59 0.51
CA GLN A 21 -2.84 1.02 1.24
C GLN A 21 -3.68 -0.17 1.71
N ILE A 22 -3.88 -1.19 0.87
CA ILE A 22 -4.66 -2.38 1.23
C ILE A 22 -3.93 -3.21 2.29
N ALA A 23 -2.63 -3.44 2.11
CA ALA A 23 -1.81 -4.19 3.06
C ALA A 23 -1.80 -3.51 4.44
N PHE A 24 -1.63 -2.17 4.47
CA PHE A 24 -1.68 -1.42 5.71
C PHE A 24 -3.04 -1.53 6.42
N ALA A 25 -4.16 -1.42 5.68
CA ALA A 25 -5.49 -1.57 6.27
C ALA A 25 -5.72 -2.97 6.86
N GLN A 26 -5.21 -4.02 6.21
CA GLN A 26 -5.30 -5.41 6.69
C GLN A 26 -4.47 -5.63 7.96
N GLU A 27 -3.21 -5.17 7.97
CA GLU A 27 -2.35 -5.25 9.16
C GLU A 27 -2.95 -4.46 10.33
N LEU A 28 -3.51 -3.28 10.06
CA LEU A 28 -4.19 -2.47 11.07
C LEU A 28 -5.42 -3.19 11.66
N LEU A 29 -6.18 -3.91 10.84
CA LEU A 29 -7.29 -4.75 11.33
C LEU A 29 -6.78 -5.86 12.26
N LEU A 30 -5.72 -6.59 11.86
CA LEU A 30 -5.12 -7.64 12.70
C LEU A 30 -4.58 -7.09 14.02
N TYR A 31 -3.97 -5.91 13.98
CA TYR A 31 -3.53 -5.19 15.17
C TYR A 31 -4.72 -4.85 16.08
N CYS A 32 -5.81 -4.31 15.53
CA CYS A 32 -7.02 -3.99 16.29
C CYS A 32 -7.64 -5.22 16.94
N ILE A 33 -7.73 -6.34 16.20
CA ILE A 33 -8.24 -7.62 16.74
C ILE A 33 -7.36 -8.08 17.91
N SER A 34 -6.04 -8.04 17.75
CA SER A 34 -5.07 -8.51 18.76
C SER A 34 -5.05 -7.66 20.03
N ASN A 35 -5.44 -6.38 19.93
CA ASN A 35 -5.46 -5.42 21.04
C ASN A 35 -6.87 -5.10 21.54
N ASN A 36 -7.90 -5.80 21.04
CA ASN A 36 -9.31 -5.56 21.38
C ASN A 36 -9.73 -4.08 21.17
N ILE A 37 -9.32 -3.49 20.04
CA ILE A 37 -9.65 -2.13 19.59
C ILE A 37 -10.71 -2.22 18.48
N SER A 38 -11.71 -1.33 18.50
CA SER A 38 -12.66 -1.19 17.40
C SER A 38 -11.97 -0.65 16.15
N PHE A 39 -11.79 -1.50 15.13
CA PHE A 39 -11.20 -1.08 13.86
C PHE A 39 -12.02 0.03 13.19
N THR A 40 -13.35 -0.09 13.21
CA THR A 40 -14.25 0.89 12.60
C THR A 40 -14.08 2.28 13.23
N GLU A 41 -14.11 2.37 14.57
CA GLU A 41 -13.95 3.65 15.28
C GLU A 41 -12.55 4.25 15.03
N LEU A 42 -11.50 3.42 15.07
CA LEU A 42 -10.14 3.88 14.79
C LEU A 42 -10.02 4.40 13.36
N ARG A 43 -10.56 3.67 12.37
CA ARG A 43 -10.55 4.06 10.96
C ARG A 43 -11.29 5.37 10.75
N GLU A 44 -12.48 5.53 11.31
CA GLU A 44 -13.25 6.76 11.22
C GLU A 44 -12.49 7.95 11.81
N ALA A 45 -11.87 7.78 12.98
CA ALA A 45 -11.06 8.81 13.62
C ALA A 45 -9.83 9.20 12.76
N LEU A 46 -9.11 8.23 12.20
CA LEU A 46 -7.95 8.47 11.33
C LEU A 46 -8.34 9.21 10.06
N ASN A 47 -9.45 8.82 9.42
CA ASN A 47 -9.93 9.40 8.16
C ASN A 47 -10.56 10.80 8.32
N THR A 48 -10.59 11.37 9.53
CA THR A 48 -10.91 12.80 9.72
C THR A 48 -9.79 13.72 9.23
N LYS A 49 -8.56 13.20 9.06
CA LYS A 49 -7.41 13.98 8.57
C LYS A 49 -7.46 14.05 7.05
N TRP A 50 -7.32 15.26 6.51
CA TRP A 50 -7.40 15.54 5.07
C TRP A 50 -6.40 14.73 4.22
N ASN A 51 -5.32 14.25 4.82
CA ASN A 51 -4.24 13.52 4.18
C ASN A 51 -4.18 12.03 4.57
N VAL A 52 -5.24 11.50 5.17
CA VAL A 52 -5.32 10.08 5.56
C VAL A 52 -6.57 9.46 4.97
N ASP A 53 -6.37 8.35 4.26
CA ASP A 53 -7.45 7.49 3.78
C ASP A 53 -7.09 6.03 4.02
N ILE A 54 -7.51 5.51 5.17
CA ILE A 54 -7.43 4.10 5.50
C ILE A 54 -8.56 3.39 4.80
N LEU A 55 -8.24 2.42 3.96
CA LEU A 55 -9.22 1.62 3.25
C LEU A 55 -9.98 0.69 4.20
N GLU A 56 -11.19 0.32 3.81
CA GLU A 56 -11.90 -0.78 4.46
C GLU A 56 -11.27 -2.12 4.02
N PRO A 57 -10.87 -3.01 4.93
CA PRO A 57 -10.36 -4.32 4.59
C PRO A 57 -11.46 -5.15 3.92
N ARG A 58 -11.18 -5.68 2.73
CA ARG A 58 -12.07 -6.60 2.00
C ARG A 58 -11.41 -7.99 1.90
N ASP A 59 -11.78 -8.79 0.90
CA ASP A 59 -11.35 -10.18 0.63
C ASP A 59 -9.84 -10.40 0.37
N GLY A 60 -8.96 -9.57 0.96
CA GLY A 60 -7.53 -9.68 0.72
C GLY A 60 -7.07 -8.95 -0.54
N ILE A 61 -5.80 -9.13 -0.88
CA ILE A 61 -5.24 -8.73 -2.17
C ILE A 61 -5.47 -9.90 -3.13
N SER A 62 -6.54 -9.83 -3.92
CA SER A 62 -6.83 -10.81 -4.97
C SER A 62 -6.26 -10.33 -6.31
N GLY A 63 -5.38 -11.14 -6.91
CA GLY A 63 -4.74 -10.86 -8.20
C GLY A 63 -3.21 -10.71 -8.12
N GLN A 64 -2.52 -11.28 -9.10
CA GLN A 64 -1.04 -11.32 -9.12
C GLN A 64 -0.39 -9.97 -9.47
N ASP A 65 -1.14 -9.06 -10.07
CA ASP A 65 -0.61 -7.79 -10.59
C ASP A 65 -0.17 -6.83 -9.47
N LEU A 66 -0.92 -6.77 -8.36
CA LEU A 66 -0.58 -5.88 -7.25
C LEU A 66 0.75 -6.26 -6.56
N PRO A 67 0.97 -7.51 -6.14
CA PRO A 67 2.27 -7.91 -5.60
C PRO A 67 3.42 -7.81 -6.61
N LYS A 68 3.16 -8.13 -7.90
CA LYS A 68 4.17 -8.10 -8.96
C LYS A 68 4.65 -6.68 -9.25
N ASP A 69 3.73 -5.76 -9.48
CA ASP A 69 4.06 -4.37 -9.81
C ASP A 69 4.72 -3.67 -8.61
N THR A 70 4.29 -4.00 -7.38
CA THR A 70 4.96 -3.53 -6.15
C THR A 70 6.41 -4.00 -6.09
N LYS A 71 6.68 -5.29 -6.35
CA LYS A 71 8.06 -5.81 -6.42
C LYS A 71 8.88 -5.12 -7.51
N MET A 72 8.29 -4.82 -8.66
CA MET A 72 8.96 -4.06 -9.72
C MET A 72 9.32 -2.64 -9.26
N PHE A 73 8.40 -1.93 -8.60
CA PHE A 73 8.66 -0.61 -8.02
C PHE A 73 9.80 -0.65 -7.00
N ILE A 74 9.80 -1.62 -6.09
CA ILE A 74 10.87 -1.84 -5.11
C ILE A 74 12.22 -2.02 -5.81
N ASN A 75 12.28 -2.88 -6.83
CA ASN A 75 13.51 -3.12 -7.58
C ASN A 75 14.03 -1.87 -8.32
N TYR A 76 13.14 -1.03 -8.85
CA TYR A 76 13.55 0.24 -9.45
C TYR A 76 14.03 1.25 -8.41
N SER A 77 13.47 1.19 -7.21
CA SER A 77 13.87 2.06 -6.12
C SER A 77 15.21 1.65 -5.48
N ASN A 78 15.66 0.40 -5.60
CA ASN A 78 16.95 -0.06 -5.06
C ASN A 78 18.18 0.62 -5.70
N THR A 79 18.00 1.29 -6.84
CA THR A 79 18.98 2.21 -7.43
C THR A 79 19.09 3.55 -6.69
N ILE A 80 18.21 3.79 -5.71
CA ILE A 80 18.09 4.99 -4.90
C ILE A 80 18.16 4.52 -3.43
N LYS A 81 18.89 5.24 -2.54
CA LYS A 81 18.86 4.92 -1.10
C LYS A 81 17.50 5.32 -0.50
N SER A 82 16.49 4.48 -0.65
CA SER A 82 15.19 4.65 0.00
C SER A 82 15.18 3.93 1.36
N GLU A 83 14.66 4.58 2.41
CA GLU A 83 14.45 3.95 3.72
C GLU A 83 13.05 3.34 3.87
N ILE A 84 12.07 3.82 3.09
CA ILE A 84 10.68 3.35 3.11
C ILE A 84 10.55 1.96 2.47
N ILE A 85 11.44 1.63 1.54
CA ILE A 85 11.34 0.43 0.68
C ILE A 85 12.25 -0.73 1.18
N LYS A 86 12.84 -0.60 2.38
CA LYS A 86 13.72 -1.63 2.97
C LYS A 86 13.04 -2.60 3.92
N LEU A 87 11.74 -2.43 4.17
CA LEU A 87 10.92 -3.38 4.93
C LEU A 87 10.55 -4.57 4.04
#